data_AF-A0A922SHW7-F1
#
_entry.id   AF-A0A922SHW7-F1
#
_cell.length_a   1.000
_cell.length_b   1.000
_cell.length_c   1.000
_cell.angle_alpha   90.00
_cell.angle_beta   90.00
_cell.angle_gamma   90.00
#
_symmetry.space_group_name_H-M   'P 1'
#
loop_
_entity.id
_entity.type
_entity.pdbx_description
1 polymer ?
#
loop_
_entity_poly.entity_id
_entity_poly.type
_entity_poly.pdbx_seq_one_letter_code
_entity_poly.pdbx_strand_id
1 'polypeptide(L)'
;MRGSIDVILMTNSTLVVQIFFIMSSFLLAHKLLQQRRRGDHVPPFSTFMDTMFNRIIRVSPSYWVVVWFAASWWQRTGRGPLWAPMVASEAAVCRRKWWTHLLYLNNILYADDKCLIQTWYLAADMQLYAVCLALTLMLWRWRRAAVVVLTALLVGSMALLFGLAYSWNLVPTYVMHRPESVWLAYRDEPSFNVLYQSPLGNVPGALAGLLLAHLHHMLLDLDVQLPRYKVSNSY
;
A
#
# COMPACT_ATOMS: atom_id res chain seq x y z
N MET A 1 -24.77 17.35 -4.39
CA MET A 1 -23.77 17.15 -3.31
C MET A 1 -23.16 15.75 -3.30
N ARG A 2 -23.93 14.64 -3.29
CA ARG A 2 -23.37 13.26 -3.38
C ARG A 2 -22.48 13.03 -4.61
N GLY A 3 -22.98 13.32 -5.82
CA GLY A 3 -22.20 13.14 -7.05
C GLY A 3 -20.91 13.98 -7.14
N SER A 4 -20.84 15.13 -6.46
CA SER A 4 -19.64 15.96 -6.41
C SER A 4 -18.53 15.32 -5.57
N ILE A 5 -18.91 14.67 -4.46
CA ILE A 5 -17.98 13.97 -3.56
C ILE A 5 -17.51 12.67 -4.23
N ASP A 6 -18.39 11.96 -4.92
CA ASP A 6 -18.04 10.75 -5.68
C ASP A 6 -17.01 11.08 -6.77
N VAL A 7 -17.21 12.18 -7.51
CA VAL A 7 -16.26 12.64 -8.54
C VAL A 7 -14.92 13.07 -7.92
N ILE A 8 -14.92 13.73 -6.75
CA ILE A 8 -13.69 14.12 -6.04
C ILE A 8 -12.92 12.90 -5.52
N LEU A 9 -13.62 11.91 -4.95
CA LEU A 9 -13.03 10.63 -4.51
C LEU A 9 -12.45 9.84 -5.69
N MET A 10 -13.14 9.83 -6.83
CA MET A 10 -12.65 9.17 -8.03
C MET A 10 -11.42 9.87 -8.61
N THR A 11 -11.40 11.21 -8.67
CA THR A 11 -10.23 11.95 -9.18
C THR A 11 -9.02 11.88 -8.25
N ASN A 12 -9.22 11.73 -6.94
CA ASN A 12 -8.14 11.69 -5.93
C ASN A 12 -7.85 10.28 -5.39
N SER A 13 -8.17 9.24 -6.15
CA SER A 13 -7.96 7.86 -5.72
C SER A 13 -6.49 7.55 -5.34
N THR A 14 -5.53 8.28 -5.90
CA THR A 14 -4.11 8.19 -5.51
C THR A 14 -3.86 8.63 -4.07
N LEU A 15 -4.51 9.69 -3.60
CA LEU A 15 -4.41 10.17 -2.21
C LEU A 15 -5.00 9.16 -1.23
N VAL A 16 -6.13 8.54 -1.59
CA VAL A 16 -6.78 7.52 -0.74
C VAL A 16 -5.84 6.34 -0.49
N VAL A 17 -5.14 5.89 -1.53
CA VAL A 17 -4.18 4.79 -1.41
C VAL A 17 -2.96 5.19 -0.56
N GLN A 18 -2.45 6.40 -0.70
CA GLN A 18 -1.35 6.88 0.15
C GLN A 18 -1.75 6.99 1.63
N ILE A 19 -2.94 7.50 1.92
CA ILE A 19 -3.48 7.55 3.29
C ILE A 19 -3.61 6.14 3.86
N PHE A 20 -4.08 5.17 3.05
CA PHE A 20 -4.17 3.78 3.47
C PHE A 20 -2.80 3.20 3.86
N PHE A 21 -1.74 3.44 3.07
CA PHE A 21 -0.39 2.98 3.40
C PHE A 21 0.16 3.64 4.67
N ILE A 22 -0.05 4.94 4.84
CA ILE A 22 0.33 5.69 6.05
C ILE A 22 -0.35 5.09 7.29
N MET A 23 -1.66 4.83 7.20
CA MET A 23 -2.42 4.26 8.31
C MET A 23 -1.98 2.83 8.62
N SER A 24 -1.79 1.98 7.61
CA SER A 24 -1.32 0.60 7.74
C SER A 24 0.04 0.52 8.46
N SER A 25 1.02 1.32 8.03
CA SER A 25 2.35 1.34 8.65
C SER A 25 2.36 1.97 10.05
N PHE A 26 1.56 3.02 10.27
CA PHE A 26 1.39 3.62 11.59
C PHE A 26 0.82 2.61 12.60
N LEU A 27 -0.28 1.93 12.26
CA LEU A 27 -0.92 0.95 13.16
C LEU A 27 0.01 -0.21 13.49
N LEU A 28 0.76 -0.70 12.50
CA LEU A 28 1.77 -1.74 12.70
C LEU A 28 2.81 -1.32 13.73
N ALA A 29 3.44 -0.16 13.50
CA ALA A 29 4.48 0.36 14.37
C ALA A 29 3.93 0.71 15.75
N HIS A 30 2.72 1.26 15.83
CA HIS A 30 2.06 1.58 17.08
C HIS A 30 1.84 0.33 17.94
N LYS A 31 1.30 -0.74 17.37
CA LYS A 31 1.08 -2.01 18.08
C LYS A 31 2.38 -2.59 18.63
N LEU A 32 3.43 -2.60 17.81
CA LEU A 32 4.76 -3.08 18.16
C LEU A 32 5.41 -2.23 19.26
N LEU A 33 5.42 -0.91 19.11
CA LEU A 33 5.97 0.00 20.11
C LEU A 33 5.19 -0.03 21.43
N GLN A 34 3.88 -0.28 21.38
CA GLN A 34 3.05 -0.49 22.57
C GLN A 34 3.43 -1.78 23.29
N GLN A 35 3.65 -2.89 22.58
CA GLN A 35 4.16 -4.14 23.17
C GLN A 35 5.52 -3.92 23.85
N ARG A 36 6.41 -3.11 23.23
CA ARG A 36 7.67 -2.73 23.89
C ARG A 36 7.45 -2.04 25.22
N ARG A 37 6.53 -1.06 25.27
CA ARG A 37 6.26 -0.28 26.48
C ARG A 37 5.69 -1.13 27.62
N ARG A 38 4.98 -2.21 27.29
CA ARG A 38 4.49 -3.19 28.27
C ARG A 38 5.61 -4.06 28.86
N GLY A 39 6.82 -4.00 28.29
CA GLY A 39 7.96 -4.79 28.75
C GLY A 39 7.96 -6.21 28.19
N ASP A 40 7.14 -6.51 27.18
CA ASP A 40 7.07 -7.84 26.59
C ASP A 40 8.39 -8.20 25.92
N HIS A 41 8.91 -9.40 26.21
CA HIS A 41 10.06 -9.94 25.51
C HIS A 41 9.64 -10.38 24.10
N VAL A 42 10.04 -9.61 23.09
CA VAL A 42 9.73 -9.92 21.69
C VAL A 42 10.95 -10.45 20.96
N PRO A 43 11.01 -11.77 20.68
CA PRO A 43 12.01 -12.30 19.76
C PRO A 43 11.72 -11.75 18.35
N PRO A 44 12.69 -11.11 17.69
CA PRO A 44 12.43 -10.38 16.45
C PRO A 44 11.96 -11.30 15.32
N PHE A 45 12.56 -12.49 15.20
CA PHE A 45 12.22 -13.43 14.13
C PHE A 45 10.83 -14.07 14.30
N SER A 46 10.50 -14.57 15.49
CA SER A 46 9.16 -15.15 15.73
C SER A 46 8.08 -14.07 15.63
N THR A 47 8.30 -12.89 16.22
CA THR A 47 7.33 -11.78 16.12
C THR A 47 7.08 -11.37 14.67
N PHE A 48 8.12 -11.37 13.83
CA PHE A 48 7.99 -11.10 12.40
C PHE A 48 7.07 -12.14 11.75
N MET A 49 7.36 -13.42 11.94
CA MET A 49 6.60 -14.51 11.33
C MET A 49 5.15 -14.54 11.83
N ASP A 50 4.93 -14.50 13.14
CA ASP A 50 3.59 -14.54 13.74
C ASP A 50 2.73 -13.37 13.27
N THR A 51 3.32 -12.16 13.21
CA THR A 51 2.62 -10.97 12.74
C THR A 51 2.30 -11.03 11.25
N MET A 52 3.18 -11.61 10.44
CA MET A 52 2.97 -11.79 9.01
C MET A 52 1.92 -12.86 8.71
N PHE A 53 2.02 -14.04 9.34
CA PHE A 53 1.08 -15.14 9.18
C PHE A 53 -0.35 -14.73 9.58
N ASN A 54 -0.50 -14.05 10.72
CA ASN A 54 -1.80 -13.54 11.15
C ASN A 54 -2.43 -12.58 10.13
N ARG A 55 -1.61 -11.76 9.46
CA ARG A 55 -2.09 -10.85 8.42
C ARG A 55 -2.51 -11.60 7.16
N ILE A 56 -1.70 -12.55 6.72
CA ILE A 56 -1.97 -13.39 5.55
C ILE A 56 -3.28 -14.17 5.75
N ILE A 57 -3.48 -14.83 6.89
CA ILE A 57 -4.70 -15.60 7.16
C ILE A 57 -5.96 -14.71 7.14
N ARG A 58 -5.84 -13.45 7.55
CA ARG A 58 -6.98 -12.52 7.56
C ARG A 58 -7.33 -11.96 6.17
N VAL A 59 -6.32 -11.67 5.34
CA VAL A 59 -6.50 -10.94 4.07
C VAL A 59 -6.52 -11.87 2.84
N SER A 60 -5.66 -12.88 2.83
CA SER A 60 -5.48 -13.75 1.66
C SER A 60 -6.73 -14.55 1.26
N PRO A 61 -7.57 -15.07 2.18
CA PRO A 61 -8.73 -15.87 1.76
C PRO A 61 -9.71 -15.10 0.87
N SER A 62 -10.05 -13.87 1.25
CA SER A 62 -10.96 -13.03 0.46
C SER A 62 -10.31 -12.60 -0.86
N TYR A 63 -9.02 -12.27 -0.83
CA TYR A 63 -8.27 -11.89 -2.03
C TYR A 63 -8.20 -13.05 -3.05
N TRP A 64 -7.86 -14.26 -2.62
CA TRP A 64 -7.76 -15.41 -3.50
C TRP A 64 -9.10 -15.81 -4.10
N VAL A 65 -10.20 -15.69 -3.34
CA VAL A 65 -11.56 -15.92 -3.87
C VAL A 65 -11.87 -14.94 -5.00
N VAL A 66 -11.54 -13.65 -4.83
CA VAL A 66 -11.77 -12.63 -5.87
C VAL A 66 -10.94 -12.90 -7.12
N VAL A 67 -9.64 -13.22 -6.97
CA VAL A 67 -8.75 -13.54 -8.10
C VAL A 67 -9.22 -14.81 -8.81
N TRP A 68 -9.62 -15.84 -8.06
CA TRP A 68 -10.15 -17.09 -8.62
C TRP A 68 -11.47 -16.86 -9.37
N PHE A 69 -12.36 -16.04 -8.83
CA PHE A 69 -13.61 -15.65 -9.47
C PHE A 69 -13.34 -14.89 -10.78
N ALA A 70 -12.40 -13.93 -10.76
CA ALA A 70 -11.96 -13.18 -11.94
C ALA A 70 -11.37 -14.10 -13.03
N ALA A 71 -10.60 -15.12 -12.64
CA ALA A 71 -9.96 -16.05 -13.57
C ALA A 71 -10.94 -17.05 -14.23
N SER A 72 -12.04 -17.39 -13.55
CA SER A 72 -12.92 -18.51 -13.94
C SER A 72 -14.34 -18.07 -14.32
N TRP A 73 -15.05 -17.44 -13.39
CA TRP A 73 -16.50 -17.21 -13.51
C TRP A 73 -16.82 -15.87 -14.16
N TRP A 74 -15.96 -14.87 -13.96
CA TRP A 74 -16.17 -13.48 -14.39
C TRP A 74 -16.41 -13.34 -15.90
N GLN A 75 -15.79 -14.17 -16.74
CA GLN A 75 -16.07 -14.15 -18.19
C GLN A 75 -17.52 -14.56 -18.52
N ARG A 76 -18.14 -15.43 -17.70
CA ARG A 76 -19.45 -16.04 -17.96
C ARG A 76 -20.63 -15.22 -17.42
N THR A 77 -20.38 -14.19 -16.61
CA THR A 77 -21.45 -13.43 -15.91
C THR A 77 -22.07 -12.32 -16.75
N GLY A 78 -21.34 -11.76 -17.71
CA GLY A 78 -21.83 -10.67 -18.56
C GLY A 78 -22.12 -11.09 -19.99
N ARG A 79 -22.96 -10.31 -20.67
CA ARG A 79 -23.26 -10.43 -22.10
C ARG A 79 -23.18 -9.04 -22.71
N GLY A 80 -22.27 -8.84 -23.67
CA GLY A 80 -22.10 -7.57 -24.37
C GLY A 80 -20.98 -7.63 -25.41
N PRO A 81 -21.05 -6.81 -26.47
CA PRO A 81 -20.06 -6.83 -27.57
C PRO A 81 -18.65 -6.45 -27.11
N LEU A 82 -18.53 -5.55 -26.12
CA LEU A 82 -17.25 -5.18 -25.49
C LEU A 82 -16.84 -6.12 -24.36
N TRP A 83 -17.79 -6.88 -23.79
CA TRP A 83 -17.54 -7.78 -22.66
C TRP A 83 -16.63 -8.94 -23.06
N ALA A 84 -16.92 -9.60 -24.18
CA ALA A 84 -16.15 -10.75 -24.64
C ALA A 84 -14.65 -10.44 -24.86
N PRO A 85 -14.26 -9.40 -25.63
CA PRO A 85 -12.84 -9.11 -25.85
C PRO A 85 -12.15 -8.58 -24.59
N MET A 86 -12.74 -7.65 -23.83
CA MET A 86 -12.10 -7.09 -22.64
C MET A 86 -11.99 -8.12 -21.52
N VAL A 87 -13.09 -8.80 -21.20
CA VAL A 87 -13.15 -9.63 -20.01
C VAL A 87 -12.45 -10.98 -20.23
N ALA A 88 -12.49 -11.53 -21.45
CA ALA A 88 -11.75 -12.76 -21.74
C ALA A 88 -10.24 -12.53 -21.73
N SER A 89 -9.75 -11.37 -22.20
CA SER A 89 -8.31 -11.05 -22.12
C SER A 89 -7.86 -10.91 -20.67
N GLU A 90 -8.63 -10.20 -19.84
CA GLU A 90 -8.36 -10.06 -18.40
C GLU A 90 -8.31 -11.41 -17.68
N ALA A 91 -9.34 -12.23 -17.89
CA ALA A 91 -9.42 -13.55 -17.27
C ALA A 91 -8.26 -14.46 -17.71
N ALA A 92 -7.80 -14.35 -18.96
CA ALA A 92 -6.63 -15.10 -19.45
C ALA A 92 -5.32 -14.63 -18.78
N VAL A 93 -5.15 -13.33 -18.55
CA VAL A 93 -4.01 -12.81 -17.78
C VAL A 93 -4.05 -13.31 -16.34
N CYS A 94 -5.21 -13.23 -15.67
CA CYS A 94 -5.41 -13.76 -14.33
C CYS A 94 -5.07 -15.26 -14.22
N ARG A 95 -5.48 -16.07 -15.20
CA ARG A 95 -5.16 -17.50 -15.26
C ARG A 95 -3.68 -17.79 -15.46
N ARG A 96 -2.94 -16.95 -16.18
CA ARG A 96 -1.48 -17.10 -16.34
C ARG A 96 -0.72 -16.67 -15.09
N LYS A 97 -1.22 -15.65 -14.40
CA LYS A 97 -0.54 -14.99 -13.28
C LYS A 97 -0.98 -15.40 -11.89
N TRP A 98 -1.87 -16.38 -11.76
CA TRP A 98 -2.43 -16.82 -10.48
C TRP A 98 -1.37 -17.00 -9.36
N TRP A 99 -0.20 -17.54 -9.69
CA TRP A 99 0.89 -17.76 -8.74
C TRP A 99 1.54 -16.45 -8.26
N THR A 100 1.68 -15.44 -9.13
CA THR A 100 2.19 -14.11 -8.73
C THR A 100 1.22 -13.39 -7.80
N HIS A 101 -0.10 -13.58 -8.01
CA HIS A 101 -1.12 -13.07 -7.10
C HIS A 101 -1.07 -13.80 -5.76
N LEU A 102 -0.88 -15.13 -5.75
CA LEU A 102 -0.76 -15.91 -4.52
C LEU A 102 0.37 -15.41 -3.61
N LEU A 103 1.51 -15.04 -4.21
CA LEU A 103 2.69 -14.54 -3.52
C LEU A 103 2.74 -13.01 -3.34
N TYR A 104 1.69 -12.27 -3.76
CA TYR A 104 1.68 -10.80 -3.77
C TYR A 104 2.87 -10.18 -4.54
N LEU A 105 3.27 -10.79 -5.66
CA LEU A 105 4.36 -10.31 -6.54
C LEU A 105 3.84 -9.76 -7.87
N ASN A 106 2.53 -9.65 -8.04
CA ASN A 106 1.87 -9.23 -9.27
C ASN A 106 2.19 -7.79 -9.70
N ASN A 107 2.69 -6.94 -8.79
CA ASN A 107 3.08 -5.57 -9.09
C ASN A 107 4.54 -5.42 -9.53
N ILE A 108 5.42 -6.38 -9.20
CA ILE A 108 6.84 -6.39 -9.56
C ILE A 108 7.07 -7.27 -10.79
N LEU A 109 6.47 -8.46 -10.79
CA LEU A 109 6.60 -9.43 -11.87
C LEU A 109 5.54 -9.17 -12.93
N TYR A 110 5.99 -8.89 -14.15
CA TYR A 110 5.15 -8.66 -15.32
C TYR A 110 4.20 -7.45 -15.16
N ALA A 111 4.65 -6.31 -14.64
CA ALA A 111 3.79 -5.18 -14.26
C ALA A 111 2.81 -4.68 -15.36
N ASP A 112 3.12 -4.90 -16.64
CA ASP A 112 2.29 -4.48 -17.79
C ASP A 112 0.97 -5.27 -17.89
N ASP A 113 1.02 -6.57 -17.63
CA ASP A 113 -0.13 -7.49 -17.74
C ASP A 113 -0.96 -7.52 -16.45
N LYS A 114 -1.87 -6.56 -16.28
CA LYS A 114 -2.62 -6.41 -15.03
C LYS A 114 -3.76 -7.45 -14.95
N CYS A 115 -3.99 -8.04 -13.78
CA CYS A 115 -5.18 -8.85 -13.50
C CYS A 115 -5.94 -8.14 -12.38
N LEU A 116 -7.10 -7.55 -12.73
CA LEU A 116 -7.85 -6.62 -11.88
C LEU A 116 -7.00 -5.43 -11.41
N ILE A 117 -7.35 -4.24 -11.87
CA ILE A 117 -6.59 -3.00 -11.56
C ILE A 117 -6.50 -2.70 -10.06
N GLN A 118 -7.38 -3.22 -9.23
CA GLN A 118 -7.36 -3.01 -7.78
C GLN A 118 -6.36 -3.93 -7.04
N THR A 119 -5.84 -4.99 -7.66
CA THR A 119 -5.06 -6.00 -6.92
C THR A 119 -3.64 -5.55 -6.56
N TRP A 120 -3.12 -4.52 -7.21
CA TRP A 120 -1.73 -4.08 -7.01
C TRP A 120 -1.50 -3.42 -5.65
N TYR A 121 -2.46 -2.63 -5.13
CA TYR A 121 -2.25 -1.89 -3.89
C TYR A 121 -2.20 -2.86 -2.70
N LEU A 122 -2.93 -3.97 -2.78
CA LEU A 122 -2.90 -5.02 -1.77
C LEU A 122 -1.56 -5.75 -1.76
N ALA A 123 -0.96 -5.96 -2.93
CA ALA A 123 0.38 -6.52 -3.05
C ALA A 123 1.45 -5.57 -2.52
N ALA A 124 1.38 -4.30 -2.89
CA ALA A 124 2.25 -3.25 -2.36
C ALA A 124 2.11 -3.12 -0.84
N ASP A 125 0.89 -3.20 -0.28
CA ASP A 125 0.65 -3.17 1.17
C ASP A 125 1.32 -4.32 1.90
N MET A 126 1.25 -5.55 1.37
CA MET A 126 1.90 -6.71 2.00
C MET A 126 3.43 -6.57 1.99
N GLN A 127 3.99 -6.09 0.90
CA GLN A 127 5.43 -5.86 0.75
C GLN A 127 5.92 -4.71 1.67
N LEU A 128 5.22 -3.57 1.66
CA LEU A 128 5.54 -2.43 2.51
C LEU A 128 5.39 -2.76 3.99
N TYR A 129 4.39 -3.56 4.35
CA TYR A 129 4.22 -4.02 5.72
C TYR A 129 5.36 -4.93 6.18
N ALA A 130 5.84 -5.83 5.32
CA ALA A 130 7.02 -6.65 5.61
C ALA A 130 8.26 -5.78 5.85
N VAL A 131 8.49 -4.78 5.00
CA VAL A 131 9.60 -3.83 5.14
C VAL A 131 9.45 -3.00 6.42
N CYS A 132 8.28 -2.43 6.68
CA CYS A 132 8.03 -1.63 7.88
C CYS A 132 8.19 -2.46 9.17
N LEU A 133 7.71 -3.71 9.17
CA LEU A 133 7.86 -4.64 10.28
C LEU A 133 9.34 -4.94 10.54
N ALA A 134 10.10 -5.27 9.48
CA ALA A 134 11.53 -5.50 9.58
C ALA A 134 12.28 -4.26 10.11
N LEU A 135 11.99 -3.08 9.57
CA LEU A 135 12.61 -1.81 10.03
C LEU A 135 12.28 -1.53 11.50
N THR A 136 11.03 -1.71 11.92
CA THR A 136 10.61 -1.48 13.31
C THR A 136 11.32 -2.43 14.28
N LEU A 137 11.47 -3.69 13.90
CA LEU A 137 12.17 -4.71 14.69
C LEU A 137 13.69 -4.50 14.70
N MET A 138 14.29 -4.08 13.59
CA MET A 138 15.72 -3.76 13.53
C MET A 138 16.05 -2.53 14.39
N LEU A 139 15.20 -1.51 14.33
CA LEU A 139 15.30 -0.28 15.12
C LEU A 139 14.71 -0.45 16.53
N TRP A 140 14.56 -1.70 16.99
CA TRP A 140 13.86 -1.97 18.23
C TRP A 140 14.58 -1.44 19.47
N ARG A 141 15.92 -1.35 19.45
CA ARG A 141 16.67 -0.91 20.64
C ARG A 141 16.92 0.60 20.66
N TRP A 142 16.93 1.27 19.51
CA TRP A 142 17.48 2.63 19.40
C TRP A 142 16.43 3.66 18.97
N ARG A 143 15.64 4.17 19.91
CA ARG A 143 14.51 5.09 19.62
C ARG A 143 14.92 6.38 18.89
N ARG A 144 15.99 7.04 19.35
CA ARG A 144 16.48 8.29 18.74
C ARG A 144 17.08 8.05 17.34
N ALA A 145 17.89 7.00 17.21
CA ALA A 145 18.44 6.61 15.91
C ALA A 145 17.33 6.18 14.94
N ALA A 146 16.26 5.55 15.43
CA ALA A 146 15.12 5.15 14.59
C ALA A 146 14.50 6.34 13.88
N VAL A 147 14.23 7.45 14.59
CA VAL A 147 13.66 8.65 13.98
C VAL A 147 14.60 9.23 12.92
N VAL A 148 15.90 9.34 13.21
CA VAL A 148 16.89 9.87 12.26
C VAL A 148 17.02 8.99 11.02
N VAL A 149 17.06 7.67 11.20
CA VAL A 149 17.15 6.72 10.08
C VAL A 149 15.88 6.75 9.23
N LEU A 150 14.71 6.79 9.87
CA LEU A 150 13.43 6.84 9.16
C LEU A 150 13.22 8.16 8.42
N THR A 151 13.63 9.30 8.98
CA THR A 151 13.59 10.59 8.26
C THR A 151 14.56 10.59 7.08
N ALA A 152 15.78 10.07 7.25
CA ALA A 152 16.74 9.94 6.16
C ALA A 152 16.22 9.04 5.03
N LEU A 153 15.63 7.89 5.38
CA LEU A 153 15.00 6.99 4.41
C LEU A 153 13.82 7.65 3.69
N LEU A 154 12.99 8.42 4.40
CA LEU A 154 11.86 9.12 3.82
C LEU A 154 12.35 10.15 2.79
N VAL A 155 13.26 11.05 3.19
CA VAL A 155 13.83 12.05 2.29
C VAL A 155 14.54 11.40 1.11
N GLY A 156 15.32 10.34 1.36
CA GLY A 156 15.99 9.56 0.32
C GLY A 156 15.02 8.92 -0.68
N SER A 157 13.91 8.36 -0.21
CA SER A 157 12.87 7.77 -1.08
C SER A 157 12.18 8.82 -1.94
N MET A 158 11.90 10.01 -1.38
CA MET A 158 11.33 11.12 -2.15
C MET A 158 12.30 11.63 -3.20
N ALA A 159 13.57 11.80 -2.84
CA ALA A 159 14.62 12.22 -3.77
C ALA A 159 14.85 11.20 -4.89
N LEU A 160 14.83 9.90 -4.56
CA LEU A 160 14.93 8.82 -5.54
C LEU A 160 13.77 8.85 -6.53
N LEU A 161 12.52 8.98 -6.05
CA LEU A 161 11.35 9.05 -6.91
C LEU A 161 11.36 10.30 -7.78
N PHE A 162 11.80 11.43 -7.24
CA PHE A 162 11.99 12.65 -8.01
C PHE A 162 13.05 12.46 -9.11
N GLY A 163 14.18 11.84 -8.79
CA GLY A 163 15.24 11.54 -9.77
C GLY A 163 14.79 10.57 -10.87
N LEU A 164 14.02 9.54 -10.50
CA LEU A 164 13.40 8.63 -11.47
C LEU A 164 12.42 9.38 -12.37
N ALA A 165 11.50 10.16 -11.78
CA ALA A 165 10.53 10.97 -12.50
C ALA A 165 11.19 11.90 -13.52
N TYR A 166 12.26 12.58 -13.11
CA TYR A 166 13.01 13.50 -13.96
C TYR A 166 13.80 12.77 -15.07
N SER A 167 14.52 11.70 -14.73
CA SER A 167 15.38 10.99 -15.69
C SER A 167 14.60 10.27 -16.79
N TRP A 168 13.44 9.72 -16.48
CA TRP A 168 12.61 8.99 -17.45
C TRP A 168 11.44 9.82 -17.99
N ASN A 169 11.41 11.13 -17.73
CA ASN A 169 10.34 12.05 -18.15
C ASN A 169 8.93 11.52 -17.83
N LEU A 170 8.76 10.95 -16.64
CA LEU A 170 7.48 10.36 -16.24
C LEU A 170 6.47 11.47 -15.95
N VAL A 171 5.27 11.34 -16.51
CA VAL A 171 4.17 12.29 -16.30
C VAL A 171 3.32 11.88 -15.09
N PRO A 172 2.78 12.83 -14.31
CA PRO A 172 1.88 12.52 -13.21
C PRO A 172 0.60 11.88 -13.75
N THR A 173 0.37 10.60 -13.42
CA THR A 173 -0.81 9.85 -13.87
C THR A 173 -2.03 10.24 -13.05
N TYR A 174 -2.97 10.97 -13.66
CA TYR A 174 -4.31 11.21 -13.09
C TYR A 174 -5.23 10.04 -13.43
N VAL A 175 -5.43 9.11 -12.49
CA VAL A 175 -6.26 7.91 -12.71
C VAL A 175 -7.74 8.30 -12.85
N MET A 176 -8.19 8.50 -14.10
CA MET A 176 -9.62 8.63 -14.45
C MET A 176 -10.29 7.26 -14.47
N HIS A 177 -11.25 7.01 -13.56
CA HIS A 177 -11.87 5.70 -13.28
C HIS A 177 -12.87 5.17 -14.32
N ARG A 178 -12.89 5.65 -15.57
CA ARG A 178 -13.69 4.93 -16.59
C ARG A 178 -12.94 3.63 -16.94
N PRO A 179 -13.44 2.44 -16.56
CA PRO A 179 -12.69 1.18 -16.63
C PRO A 179 -12.20 0.88 -18.05
N GLU A 180 -12.94 1.33 -19.07
CA GLU A 180 -12.62 1.23 -20.49
C GLU A 180 -11.39 2.08 -20.88
N SER A 181 -11.25 3.28 -20.31
CA SER A 181 -10.10 4.18 -20.58
C SER A 181 -8.86 3.81 -19.77
N VAL A 182 -9.03 3.27 -18.56
CA VAL A 182 -7.92 2.89 -17.68
C VAL A 182 -7.09 1.78 -18.33
N TRP A 183 -7.74 0.78 -18.91
CA TRP A 183 -7.03 -0.33 -19.53
C TRP A 183 -6.24 0.08 -20.78
N LEU A 184 -6.83 0.91 -21.64
CA LEU A 184 -6.18 1.37 -22.88
C LEU A 184 -5.11 2.43 -22.60
N ALA A 185 -5.29 3.27 -21.60
CA ALA A 185 -4.36 4.35 -21.27
C ALA A 185 -3.17 3.90 -20.42
N TYR A 186 -3.30 2.86 -19.58
CA TYR A 186 -2.27 2.48 -18.59
C TYR A 186 -1.60 1.13 -18.85
N ARG A 187 -1.91 0.44 -19.95
CA ARG A 187 -1.25 -0.85 -20.26
C ARG A 187 0.25 -0.66 -20.49
N ASP A 188 0.61 0.36 -21.27
CA ASP A 188 1.99 0.58 -21.75
C ASP A 188 2.65 1.82 -21.11
N GLU A 189 1.98 2.51 -20.17
CA GLU A 189 2.50 3.72 -19.57
C GLU A 189 3.46 3.41 -18.39
N PRO A 190 4.77 3.71 -18.53
CA PRO A 190 5.76 3.42 -17.48
C PRO A 190 5.49 4.21 -16.21
N SER A 191 4.88 5.40 -16.33
CA SER A 191 4.53 6.28 -15.20
C SER A 191 3.61 5.58 -14.21
N PHE A 192 2.64 4.82 -14.72
CA PHE A 192 1.70 4.07 -13.89
C PHE A 192 2.38 2.89 -13.18
N ASN A 193 3.21 2.13 -13.89
CA ASN A 193 3.87 0.96 -13.33
C ASN A 193 4.93 1.33 -12.29
N VAL A 194 5.72 2.38 -12.55
CA VAL A 194 6.89 2.74 -11.75
C VAL A 194 6.52 3.64 -10.56
N LEU A 195 5.70 4.68 -10.75
CA LEU A 195 5.36 5.58 -9.64
C LEU A 195 4.15 5.13 -8.84
N TYR A 196 3.12 4.59 -9.52
CA TYR A 196 1.85 4.33 -8.86
C TYR A 196 1.73 2.89 -8.35
N GLN A 197 1.96 1.92 -9.22
CA GLN A 197 1.78 0.50 -8.92
C GLN A 197 2.91 -0.09 -8.07
N SER A 198 4.13 0.43 -8.24
CA SER A 198 5.31 -0.14 -7.61
C SER A 198 5.32 0.08 -6.10
N PRO A 199 5.92 -0.83 -5.33
CA PRO A 199 6.12 -0.61 -3.89
C PRO A 199 6.99 0.60 -3.64
N LEU A 200 8.02 0.80 -4.47
CA LEU A 200 8.98 1.90 -4.38
C LEU A 200 8.30 3.26 -4.43
N GLY A 201 7.32 3.44 -5.32
CA GLY A 201 6.52 4.66 -5.41
C GLY A 201 5.69 4.97 -4.17
N ASN A 202 5.37 3.94 -3.39
CA ASN A 202 4.53 4.03 -2.19
C ASN A 202 5.33 3.96 -0.87
N VAL A 203 6.65 3.76 -0.96
CA VAL A 203 7.56 3.79 0.20
C VAL A 203 7.46 5.09 1.00
N PRO A 204 7.41 6.31 0.41
CA PRO A 204 7.33 7.54 1.20
C PRO A 204 6.10 7.58 2.11
N GLY A 205 4.94 7.13 1.63
CA GLY A 205 3.72 7.04 2.43
C GLY A 205 3.87 6.07 3.60
N ALA A 206 4.39 4.87 3.34
CA ALA A 206 4.64 3.89 4.39
C ALA A 206 5.66 4.40 5.44
N LEU A 207 6.76 5.02 5.01
CA LEU A 207 7.77 5.61 5.89
C LEU A 207 7.23 6.78 6.71
N ALA A 208 6.35 7.60 6.13
CA ALA A 208 5.71 8.70 6.85
C ALA A 208 4.86 8.20 8.02
N GLY A 209 4.05 7.16 7.80
CA GLY A 209 3.25 6.53 8.87
C GLY A 209 4.12 5.87 9.94
N LEU A 210 5.20 5.19 9.54
CA LEU A 210 6.17 4.58 10.45
C LEU A 210 6.88 5.63 11.31
N LEU A 211 7.37 6.70 10.68
CA LEU A 211 7.99 7.84 11.34
C LEU A 211 7.02 8.50 12.34
N LEU A 212 5.77 8.72 11.93
CA LEU A 212 4.73 9.27 12.80
C LEU A 212 4.51 8.43 14.05
N ALA A 213 4.48 7.10 13.93
CA ALA A 213 4.32 6.21 15.08
C ALA A 213 5.51 6.26 16.04
N HIS A 214 6.74 6.33 15.51
CA HIS A 214 7.96 6.47 16.30
C HIS A 214 8.05 7.83 17.00
N LEU A 215 7.69 8.91 16.31
CA LEU A 215 7.61 10.26 16.88
C LEU A 215 6.56 10.32 17.99
N HIS A 216 5.36 9.79 17.75
CA HIS A 216 4.30 9.72 18.75
C HIS A 216 4.75 9.02 20.03
N HIS A 217 5.42 7.86 19.90
CA HIS A 217 5.96 7.17 21.06
C HIS A 217 7.14 7.89 21.70
N MET A 218 7.99 8.59 20.94
CA MET A 218 9.06 9.40 21.52
C MET A 218 8.48 10.56 22.36
N LEU A 219 7.46 11.24 21.87
CA LEU A 219 6.77 12.33 22.59
C LEU A 219 6.12 11.83 23.89
N LEU A 220 5.47 10.66 23.83
CA LEU A 220 4.88 10.01 25.00
C LEU A 220 5.92 9.54 26.03
N ASP A 221 7.20 9.36 25.66
CA ASP A 221 8.27 8.99 26.60
C ASP A 221 8.92 10.23 27.24
N LEU A 222 8.90 11.36 26.53
CA LEU A 222 9.43 12.65 26.99
C LEU A 222 8.48 13.38 27.96
N ASP A 223 7.37 12.74 28.33
CA ASP A 223 6.29 13.27 29.17
C ASP A 223 5.85 14.70 28.77
N VAL A 224 5.91 14.98 27.46
CA VAL A 224 5.44 16.25 26.92
C VAL A 224 3.93 16.26 27.11
N GLN A 225 3.47 16.99 28.13
CA GLN A 225 2.06 17.30 28.30
C GLN A 225 1.60 18.02 27.04
N LEU A 226 0.92 17.30 26.13
CA LEU A 226 0.20 17.92 25.05
C LEU A 226 -0.74 18.95 25.69
N PRO A 227 -0.58 20.25 25.40
CA PRO A 227 -1.40 21.27 26.03
C PRO A 227 -2.87 20.91 25.88
N ARG A 228 -3.60 21.05 26.97
CA ARG A 228 -5.01 20.68 27.21
C ARG A 228 -6.04 21.34 26.27
N TYR A 229 -5.64 21.87 25.12
CA TYR A 229 -6.53 22.36 24.06
C TYR A 229 -7.04 21.20 23.21
N LYS A 230 -7.61 20.21 23.90
CA LYS A 230 -8.61 19.33 23.31
C LYS A 230 -9.81 20.25 23.10
N VAL A 231 -10.02 20.73 21.88
CA VAL A 231 -11.28 21.39 21.49
C VAL A 231 -12.36 20.32 21.50
N SER A 232 -12.81 20.00 22.71
CA SER A 232 -14.18 19.62 22.98
C SER A 232 -15.00 20.90 22.85
N ASN A 233 -15.26 21.34 21.60
CA ASN A 233 -16.45 22.13 21.36
C ASN A 233 -17.53 21.16 20.94
N SER A 234 -18.30 20.76 21.94
CA SER A 234 -19.73 20.50 21.83
C SER A 234 -20.37 21.53 20.91
N TYR A 235 -20.99 21.08 19.82
CA TYR A 235 -22.32 21.50 19.33
C TYR A 235 -22.84 20.40 18.40
#